data_AF-X1R6P5-F1
#
_entry.id   AF-X1R6P5-F1
#
_cell.length_a   1.000
_cell.length_b   1.000
_cell.length_c   1.000
_cell.angle_alpha   90.00
_cell.angle_beta   90.00
_cell.angle_gamma   90.00
#
_symmetry.space_group_name_H-M   'P 1'
#
loop_
_entity.id
_entity.type
_entity.pdbx_description
1 polymer ?
#
loop_
_entity_poly.entity_id
_entity_poly.type
_entity_poly.pdbx_seq_one_letter_code
_entity_poly.pdbx_strand_id
1 'polypeptide(L)'
;MLQRFSAGLLALSGCSKGEIPTWLERRNVGRAREAACFCREIFGEDFFVELIRYPSGEGMTASYRLATFAREENLPIVATNNVHYAEMEEYVVKELLNAIDQNVPVSELKCCRTVEQYLKSPKEMASLFRGFPQALATTEEVASRCNLELELGNPRFPEFTVPRGETDYSYLSRLTFDGALRKYGALTPKIRKRLEFELDTIRKLGFCSYFLVVWDI
;
A
#
# COMPACT_ATOMS: atom_id res chain seq x y z
N MET A 1 7.58 1.81 16.99
CA MET A 1 7.59 1.45 15.54
C MET A 1 7.53 2.70 14.68
N LEU A 2 6.50 3.55 14.83
CA LEU A 2 6.36 4.81 14.06
C LEU A 2 7.57 5.75 14.19
N GLN A 3 8.07 6.01 15.41
CA GLN A 3 9.28 6.83 15.62
C GLN A 3 10.54 6.30 14.93
N ARG A 4 10.60 4.99 14.63
CA ARG A 4 11.77 4.36 14.00
C ARG A 4 11.65 4.30 12.47
N PHE A 5 10.43 4.36 11.94
CA PHE A 5 10.14 4.12 10.52
C PHE A 5 9.25 5.23 9.92
N SER A 6 9.39 6.47 10.38
CA SER A 6 8.59 7.62 9.89
C SER A 6 9.17 8.29 8.64
N ALA A 7 10.44 8.04 8.32
CA ALA A 7 11.09 8.66 7.17
C ALA A 7 10.38 8.29 5.86
N GLY A 8 9.99 9.31 5.08
CA GLY A 8 9.28 9.15 3.82
C GLY A 8 7.79 8.83 3.95
N LEU A 9 7.20 8.95 5.15
CA LEU A 9 5.77 8.72 5.37
C LEU A 9 5.02 10.03 5.62
N LEU A 10 3.85 10.11 4.99
CA LEU A 10 2.88 11.18 5.21
C LEU A 10 1.68 10.60 5.95
N ALA A 11 1.24 11.28 7.01
CA ALA A 11 0.26 10.75 7.95
C ALA A 11 -1.00 11.60 8.00
N LEU A 12 -2.14 10.92 7.98
CA LEU A 12 -3.46 11.50 8.19
C LEU A 12 -3.94 11.16 9.61
N SER A 13 -4.70 12.05 10.26
CA SER A 13 -5.22 11.84 11.62
C SER A 13 -6.17 10.65 11.77
N GLY A 14 -6.64 10.09 10.65
CA GLY A 14 -7.59 8.98 10.61
C GLY A 14 -9.05 9.43 10.61
N CYS A 15 -9.93 8.46 10.33
CA CYS A 15 -11.38 8.64 10.30
C CYS A 15 -11.99 8.76 11.71
N SER A 16 -13.29 8.53 11.88
CA SER A 16 -13.95 8.59 13.20
C SER A 16 -13.34 7.66 14.26
N LYS A 17 -12.63 6.61 13.85
CA LYS A 17 -11.88 5.70 14.75
C LYS A 17 -10.46 6.16 15.06
N GLY A 18 -9.99 7.25 14.43
CA GLY A 18 -8.70 7.85 14.71
C GLY A 18 -8.64 8.42 16.13
N GLU A 19 -7.44 8.50 16.70
CA GLU A 19 -7.26 8.91 18.10
C GLU A 19 -7.75 10.35 18.34
N ILE A 20 -7.39 11.29 17.46
CA ILE A 20 -7.81 12.69 17.57
C ILE A 20 -9.34 12.83 17.42
N PRO A 21 -9.99 12.32 16.35
CA PRO A 21 -11.46 12.34 16.25
C PRO A 21 -12.17 11.71 17.45
N THR A 22 -11.69 10.57 17.94
CA THR A 22 -12.28 9.85 19.08
C THR A 22 -12.26 10.71 20.36
N TRP A 23 -11.13 11.35 20.67
CA TRP A 23 -11.03 12.20 21.86
C TRP A 23 -11.86 13.47 21.73
N LEU A 24 -11.96 14.04 20.53
CA LEU A 24 -12.86 15.15 20.27
C LEU A 24 -14.32 14.73 20.45
N GLU A 25 -14.76 13.59 19.92
CA GLU A 25 -16.13 13.08 20.15
C GLU A 25 -16.46 12.98 21.65
N ARG A 26 -15.52 12.49 22.45
CA ARG A 26 -15.61 12.40 23.92
C ARG A 26 -15.46 13.74 24.66
N ARG A 27 -15.37 14.86 23.93
CA ARG A 27 -15.16 16.23 24.45
C ARG A 27 -13.88 16.38 25.30
N ASN A 28 -12.88 15.52 25.09
CA ASN A 28 -11.59 15.59 25.76
C ASN A 28 -10.54 16.22 24.83
N VAL A 29 -10.55 17.55 24.75
CA VAL A 29 -9.63 18.31 23.88
C VAL A 29 -8.17 18.16 24.32
N GLY A 30 -7.90 17.99 25.63
CA GLY A 30 -6.55 17.80 26.15
C GLY A 30 -5.89 16.54 25.56
N ARG A 31 -6.58 15.41 25.59
CA ARG A 31 -6.11 14.16 24.98
C ARG A 31 -5.97 14.26 23.46
N ALA A 32 -6.90 14.96 22.79
CA ALA A 32 -6.79 15.20 21.35
C ALA A 32 -5.52 16.01 21.00
N ARG A 33 -5.18 17.02 21.82
CA ARG A 33 -3.96 17.81 21.68
C ARG A 33 -2.69 16.99 21.93
N GLU A 34 -2.69 16.14 22.96
CA GLU A 34 -1.57 15.21 23.22
C GLU A 34 -1.30 14.31 22.02
N ALA A 35 -2.35 13.71 21.46
CA ALA A 35 -2.25 12.85 20.28
C ALA A 35 -1.75 13.64 19.04
N ALA A 36 -2.28 14.84 18.82
CA ALA A 36 -1.85 15.70 17.72
C ALA A 36 -0.38 16.12 17.87
N CYS A 37 0.08 16.42 19.10
CA CYS A 37 1.46 16.76 19.38
C CYS A 37 2.38 15.57 19.08
N PHE A 38 2.01 14.38 19.52
CA PHE A 38 2.76 13.16 19.24
C PHE A 38 2.89 12.89 17.73
N CYS A 39 1.81 13.05 16.96
CA CYS A 39 1.87 12.93 15.50
C CYS A 39 2.79 13.99 14.88
N ARG A 40 2.68 15.25 15.32
CA ARG A 40 3.53 16.33 14.82
C ARG A 40 5.00 16.14 15.18
N GLU A 41 5.32 15.58 16.34
CA GLU A 41 6.70 15.25 16.72
C GLU A 41 7.33 14.18 15.81
N ILE A 42 6.51 13.26 15.28
CA ILE A 42 6.98 12.16 14.43
C ILE A 42 7.06 12.54 12.96
N PHE A 43 6.03 13.23 12.47
CA PHE A 43 5.82 13.48 11.03
C PHE A 43 6.06 14.95 10.66
N GLY A 44 6.14 15.87 11.62
CA GLY A 44 6.39 17.29 11.34
C GLY A 44 5.35 17.88 10.39
N GLU A 45 5.82 18.40 9.26
CA GLU A 45 5.00 18.99 8.18
C GLU A 45 4.30 17.94 7.30
N ASP A 46 4.62 16.65 7.47
CA ASP A 46 3.97 15.53 6.78
C ASP A 46 2.72 15.03 7.53
N PHE A 47 2.24 15.75 8.56
CA PHE A 47 1.03 15.41 9.30
C PHE A 47 -0.16 16.30 8.95
N PHE A 48 -1.29 15.67 8.63
CA PHE A 48 -2.52 16.35 8.23
C PHE A 48 -3.72 15.85 9.03
N VAL A 49 -4.62 16.76 9.37
CA VAL A 49 -5.91 16.42 9.97
C VAL A 49 -6.88 16.02 8.87
N GLU A 50 -7.31 14.77 8.90
CA GLU A 50 -8.24 14.18 7.94
C GLU A 50 -9.66 14.67 8.21
N LEU A 51 -10.30 15.25 7.20
CA LEU A 51 -11.69 15.65 7.24
C LEU A 51 -12.50 14.75 6.30
N ILE A 52 -13.48 14.04 6.87
CA ILE A 52 -14.46 13.24 6.14
C ILE A 52 -15.83 13.88 6.34
N ARG A 53 -16.60 14.05 5.26
CA ARG A 53 -17.93 14.66 5.28
C ARG A 53 -18.95 13.80 4.55
N TYR A 54 -20.08 13.58 5.20
CA TYR A 54 -21.25 12.94 4.61
C TYR A 54 -22.44 13.92 4.59
N PRO A 55 -23.33 13.87 3.58
CA PRO A 55 -24.47 14.79 3.46
C PRO A 55 -25.46 14.71 4.62
N SER A 56 -25.52 13.57 5.31
CA SER A 56 -26.47 13.30 6.39
C SER A 56 -25.78 13.17 7.76
N GLY A 57 -26.35 13.85 8.78
CA GLY A 57 -26.11 13.56 10.20
C GLY A 57 -24.86 14.16 10.85
N GLU A 58 -24.39 13.46 11.90
CA GLU A 58 -23.29 13.84 12.82
C GLU A 58 -21.95 14.05 12.12
N GLY A 59 -21.75 13.46 10.94
CA GLY A 59 -20.52 13.55 10.16
C GLY A 59 -20.14 14.99 9.85
N MET A 60 -21.09 15.82 9.42
CA MET A 60 -20.82 17.24 9.12
C MET A 60 -20.37 18.01 10.36
N THR A 61 -21.01 17.77 11.51
CA THR A 61 -20.65 18.39 12.80
C THR A 61 -19.27 17.95 13.27
N ALA A 62 -18.93 16.67 13.13
CA ALA A 62 -17.61 16.14 13.49
C ALA A 62 -16.50 16.80 12.67
N SER A 63 -16.67 16.98 11.35
CA SER A 63 -15.68 17.66 10.52
C SER A 63 -15.51 19.13 10.89
N TYR A 64 -16.57 19.86 11.23
CA TYR A 64 -16.45 21.24 11.71
C TYR A 64 -15.66 21.34 13.01
N ARG A 65 -15.87 20.39 13.93
CA ARG A 65 -15.12 20.33 15.20
C ARG A 65 -13.64 20.02 14.95
N LEU A 66 -13.35 19.05 14.09
CA LEU A 66 -11.99 18.72 13.68
C LEU A 66 -11.29 19.89 12.99
N ALA A 67 -11.98 20.57 12.07
CA ALA A 67 -11.43 21.74 11.38
C ALA A 67 -11.16 22.90 12.35
N THR A 68 -12.03 23.10 13.35
CA THR A 68 -11.82 24.12 14.40
C THR A 68 -10.60 23.78 15.24
N PHE A 69 -10.49 22.52 15.69
CA PHE A 69 -9.32 22.02 16.43
C PHE A 69 -8.03 22.16 15.61
N ALA A 70 -8.04 21.75 14.34
CA ALA A 70 -6.88 21.87 13.46
C ALA A 70 -6.43 23.33 13.31
N ARG A 71 -7.38 24.27 13.19
CA ARG A 71 -7.07 25.71 13.16
C ARG A 71 -6.46 26.21 14.47
N GLU A 72 -6.98 25.77 15.62
CA GLU A 72 -6.44 26.15 16.93
C GLU A 72 -5.01 25.62 17.16
N GLU A 73 -4.72 24.42 16.67
CA GLU A 73 -3.42 23.77 16.79
C GLU A 73 -2.44 24.09 15.63
N ASN A 74 -2.85 24.94 14.68
CA ASN A 74 -2.13 25.28 13.45
C ASN A 74 -1.71 24.04 12.63
N LEU A 75 -2.64 23.10 12.44
CA LEU A 75 -2.43 21.88 11.66
C LEU A 75 -3.12 21.99 10.29
N PRO A 76 -2.47 21.52 9.21
CA PRO A 76 -3.10 21.50 7.89
C PRO A 76 -4.23 20.45 7.88
N ILE A 77 -5.27 20.72 7.07
CA ILE A 77 -6.43 19.85 6.92
C ILE A 77 -6.46 19.28 5.51
N VAL A 78 -6.92 18.04 5.36
CA VAL A 78 -7.05 17.39 4.04
C VAL A 78 -8.39 16.68 3.94
N ALA A 79 -9.02 16.76 2.77
CA ALA A 79 -10.31 16.15 2.52
C ALA A 79 -10.16 14.70 2.04
N THR A 80 -10.93 13.79 2.62
CA THR A 80 -11.06 12.40 2.13
C THR A 80 -12.53 11.98 2.19
N ASN A 81 -12.86 10.85 1.55
CA ASN A 81 -14.20 10.26 1.63
C ASN A 81 -14.21 8.88 2.33
N ASN A 82 -13.04 8.40 2.77
CA ASN A 82 -12.87 7.06 3.36
C ASN A 82 -13.54 5.96 2.51
N VAL A 83 -13.12 5.91 1.24
CA VAL A 83 -13.74 5.10 0.18
C VAL A 83 -13.53 3.60 0.45
N HIS A 84 -14.59 2.81 0.33
CA HIS A 84 -14.59 1.35 0.50
C HIS A 84 -15.10 0.61 -0.74
N TYR A 85 -15.75 1.31 -1.67
CA TYR A 85 -16.35 0.77 -2.89
C TYR A 85 -16.33 1.82 -3.99
N ALA A 86 -16.49 1.42 -5.25
CA ALA A 86 -16.35 2.33 -6.38
C ALA A 86 -17.63 3.16 -6.58
N GLU A 87 -18.78 2.50 -6.64
CA GLU A 87 -20.08 3.11 -6.96
C GLU A 87 -21.06 3.02 -5.80
N MET A 88 -21.98 3.99 -5.67
CA MET A 88 -22.90 4.08 -4.52
C MET A 88 -23.73 2.81 -4.31
N GLU A 89 -24.14 2.14 -5.39
CA GLU A 89 -24.98 0.94 -5.39
C GLU A 89 -24.27 -0.28 -4.76
N GLU A 90 -22.93 -0.29 -4.75
CA GLU A 90 -22.11 -1.37 -4.19
C GLU A 90 -22.12 -1.40 -2.66
N TYR A 91 -22.77 -0.42 -2.01
CA TYR A 91 -22.98 -0.40 -0.56
C TYR A 91 -23.54 -1.73 -0.02
N VAL A 92 -24.47 -2.36 -0.75
CA VAL A 92 -25.06 -3.64 -0.34
C VAL A 92 -24.01 -4.76 -0.30
N VAL A 93 -23.06 -4.75 -1.23
CA VAL A 93 -21.94 -5.70 -1.28
C VAL A 93 -21.01 -5.46 -0.08
N LYS A 94 -20.69 -4.20 0.22
CA LYS A 94 -19.88 -3.84 1.40
C LYS A 94 -20.52 -4.31 2.71
N GLU A 95 -21.84 -4.18 2.87
CA GLU A 95 -22.55 -4.68 4.05
C GLU A 95 -22.51 -6.21 4.14
N LEU A 96 -22.68 -6.92 3.02
CA LEU A 96 -22.57 -8.37 3.00
C LEU A 96 -21.16 -8.85 3.39
N LEU A 97 -20.11 -8.19 2.88
CA LEU A 97 -18.72 -8.52 3.23
C LEU A 97 -18.44 -8.28 4.71
N ASN A 98 -18.94 -7.18 5.29
CA ASN A 98 -18.83 -6.93 6.74
C ASN A 98 -19.52 -7.99 7.58
N ALA A 99 -20.69 -8.47 7.13
CA ALA A 99 -21.45 -9.52 7.81
C ALA A 99 -20.69 -10.85 7.79
N ILE A 100 -20.08 -11.19 6.66
CA ILE A 100 -19.24 -12.38 6.50
C ILE A 100 -18.02 -12.30 7.42
N ASP A 101 -17.31 -11.16 7.44
CA ASP A 101 -16.13 -10.95 8.28
C ASP A 101 -16.43 -11.12 9.78
N GLN A 102 -17.58 -10.58 10.22
CA GLN A 102 -18.03 -10.69 11.62
C GLN A 102 -18.75 -12.01 11.92
N ASN A 103 -18.99 -12.85 10.91
CA ASN A 103 -19.75 -14.08 10.99
C ASN A 103 -21.15 -13.89 11.64
N VAL A 104 -21.86 -12.84 11.21
CA VAL A 104 -23.21 -12.51 11.68
C VAL A 104 -24.15 -12.24 10.49
N PRO A 105 -25.47 -12.37 10.64
CA PRO A 105 -26.42 -11.90 9.62
C PRO A 105 -26.28 -10.39 9.36
N VAL A 106 -26.58 -9.95 8.14
CA VAL A 106 -26.59 -8.51 7.78
C VAL A 106 -27.52 -7.69 8.68
N SER A 107 -28.60 -8.28 9.19
CA SER A 107 -29.49 -7.64 10.16
C SER A 107 -28.84 -7.35 11.52
N GLU A 108 -27.78 -8.07 11.89
CA GLU A 108 -27.13 -7.99 13.20
C GLU A 108 -25.83 -7.15 13.19
N LEU A 109 -25.42 -6.62 12.03
CA LEU A 109 -24.27 -5.73 11.94
C LEU A 109 -24.45 -4.47 12.80
N LYS A 110 -23.54 -4.29 13.77
CA LYS A 110 -23.53 -3.20 14.75
C LYS A 110 -22.69 -1.98 14.34
N CYS A 111 -22.26 -1.91 13.08
CA CYS A 111 -21.44 -0.79 12.59
C CYS A 111 -22.30 0.40 12.12
N CYS A 112 -21.72 1.60 12.13
CA CYS A 112 -22.32 2.77 11.49
C CYS A 112 -22.48 2.50 9.99
N ARG A 113 -23.72 2.51 9.52
CA ARG A 113 -24.11 2.25 8.14
C ARG A 113 -24.22 3.56 7.37
N THR A 114 -23.47 3.69 6.28
CA THR A 114 -23.54 4.83 5.39
C THR A 114 -23.32 4.38 3.95
N VAL A 115 -24.14 4.89 3.04
CA VAL A 115 -24.00 4.69 1.58
C VAL A 115 -22.93 5.59 0.97
N GLU A 116 -22.35 6.49 1.76
CA GLU A 116 -21.50 7.59 1.28
C GLU A 116 -20.04 7.21 1.04
N GLN A 117 -19.61 5.97 1.34
CA GLN A 117 -18.22 5.53 1.22
C GLN A 117 -17.83 5.05 -0.19
N TYR A 118 -18.46 5.59 -1.23
CA TYR A 118 -18.09 5.35 -2.64
C TYR A 118 -17.03 6.34 -3.16
N LEU A 119 -16.50 6.12 -4.35
CA LEU A 119 -15.58 7.04 -5.00
C LEU A 119 -16.34 8.22 -5.61
N LYS A 120 -16.54 9.28 -4.81
CA LYS A 120 -17.21 10.51 -5.25
C LYS A 120 -16.48 11.23 -6.37
N SER A 121 -17.25 11.83 -7.28
CA SER A 121 -16.72 12.73 -8.28
C SER A 121 -16.15 14.02 -7.67
N PRO A 122 -15.24 14.72 -8.37
CA PRO A 122 -14.71 16.01 -7.92
C PRO A 122 -15.81 17.05 -7.64
N LYS A 123 -16.91 17.03 -8.39
CA LYS A 123 -18.05 17.94 -8.20
C LYS A 123 -18.79 17.67 -6.90
N GLU A 124 -19.01 16.40 -6.56
CA GLU A 124 -19.64 16.01 -5.30
C GLU A 124 -18.74 16.40 -4.11
N MET A 125 -17.45 16.11 -4.18
CA MET A 125 -16.47 16.50 -3.16
C MET A 125 -16.40 18.03 -2.99
N ALA A 126 -16.38 18.79 -4.08
CA ALA A 126 -16.43 20.26 -4.05
C ALA A 126 -17.71 20.80 -3.39
N SER A 127 -18.86 20.17 -3.64
CA SER A 127 -20.11 20.54 -3.00
C SER A 127 -20.07 20.27 -1.48
N LEU A 128 -19.58 19.10 -1.07
CA LEU A 128 -19.46 18.71 0.34
C LEU A 128 -18.49 19.61 1.10
N PHE A 129 -17.35 19.96 0.49
CA PHE A 129 -16.28 20.73 1.12
C PHE A 129 -16.34 22.22 0.80
N ARG A 130 -17.49 22.76 0.37
CA ARG A 130 -17.65 24.20 0.07
C ARG A 130 -17.20 25.13 1.21
N GLY A 131 -17.36 24.71 2.46
CA GLY A 131 -16.91 25.45 3.63
C GLY A 131 -15.41 25.34 3.95
N PHE A 132 -14.69 24.43 3.29
CA PHE A 132 -13.26 24.14 3.50
C PHE A 132 -12.57 23.85 2.16
N PRO A 133 -12.57 24.77 1.17
CA PRO A 133 -11.94 24.55 -0.12
C PRO A 133 -10.44 24.22 -0.01
N GLN A 134 -9.76 24.74 1.01
CA GLN A 134 -8.36 24.44 1.30
C GLN A 134 -8.11 22.95 1.55
N ALA A 135 -9.06 22.22 2.15
CA ALA A 135 -8.90 20.79 2.40
C ALA A 135 -8.83 19.97 1.10
N LEU A 136 -9.52 20.43 0.05
CA LEU A 136 -9.44 19.84 -1.30
C LEU A 136 -8.12 20.23 -1.99
N ALA A 137 -7.70 21.49 -1.88
CA ALA A 137 -6.41 21.90 -2.46
C ALA A 137 -5.24 21.10 -1.87
N THR A 138 -5.27 20.82 -0.56
CA THR A 138 -4.27 19.98 0.10
C THR A 138 -4.25 18.54 -0.43
N THR A 139 -5.34 18.00 -1.01
CA THR A 139 -5.27 16.65 -1.61
C THR A 139 -4.35 16.62 -2.82
N GLU A 140 -4.34 17.69 -3.62
CA GLU A 140 -3.45 17.81 -4.78
C GLU A 140 -2.00 17.99 -4.32
N GLU A 141 -1.77 18.79 -3.26
CA GLU A 141 -0.46 18.96 -2.65
C GLU A 141 0.09 17.62 -2.15
N VAL A 142 -0.69 16.89 -1.34
CA VAL A 142 -0.30 15.57 -0.82
C VAL A 142 -0.02 14.60 -1.96
N ALA A 143 -0.87 14.56 -2.99
CA ALA A 143 -0.65 13.71 -4.16
C ALA A 143 0.65 14.06 -4.89
N SER A 144 0.98 15.34 -5.03
CA SER A 144 2.21 15.80 -5.70
C SER A 144 3.50 15.44 -4.95
N ARG A 145 3.41 15.28 -3.62
CA ARG A 145 4.54 14.87 -2.76
C ARG A 145 4.80 13.37 -2.82
N CYS A 146 3.79 12.58 -3.14
CA CYS A 146 3.87 11.12 -3.19
C CYS A 146 4.46 10.62 -4.52
N ASN A 147 5.79 10.48 -4.59
CA ASN A 147 6.51 9.97 -5.76
C ASN A 147 7.22 8.66 -5.41
N LEU A 148 6.54 7.53 -5.64
CA LEU A 148 7.09 6.19 -5.41
C LEU A 148 7.35 5.50 -6.75
N GLU A 149 8.61 5.20 -7.03
CA GLU A 149 9.01 4.39 -8.18
C GLU A 149 9.19 2.94 -7.73
N LEU A 150 8.40 2.03 -8.30
CA LEU A 150 8.54 0.59 -8.09
C LEU A 150 9.24 0.00 -9.33
N GLU A 151 10.45 -0.52 -9.15
CA GLU A 151 11.16 -1.28 -10.18
C GLU A 151 10.47 -2.63 -10.41
N LEU A 152 9.57 -2.69 -11.38
CA LEU A 152 8.88 -3.91 -11.79
C LEU A 152 9.59 -4.56 -12.99
N GLY A 153 9.51 -5.89 -13.10
CA GLY A 153 10.01 -6.62 -14.27
C GLY A 153 11.50 -7.00 -14.23
N ASN A 154 12.22 -6.64 -13.17
CA ASN A 154 13.58 -7.12 -12.90
C ASN A 154 13.54 -8.32 -11.96
N PRO A 155 13.61 -9.57 -12.47
CA PRO A 155 13.60 -10.73 -11.60
C PRO A 155 14.87 -10.74 -10.74
N ARG A 156 14.70 -10.72 -9.42
CA ARG A 156 15.78 -10.91 -8.45
C ARG A 156 15.81 -12.38 -8.03
N PHE A 157 16.66 -13.16 -8.68
CA PHE A 157 16.83 -14.58 -8.32
C PHE A 157 17.78 -14.71 -7.11
N PRO A 158 17.57 -15.71 -6.24
CA PRO A 158 18.56 -16.07 -5.23
C PRO A 158 19.88 -16.46 -5.90
N GLU A 159 21.00 -16.03 -5.32
CA GLU A 159 22.31 -16.48 -5.76
C GLU A 159 22.52 -17.94 -5.34
N PHE A 160 22.99 -18.78 -6.27
CA PHE A 160 23.36 -20.15 -5.96
C PHE A 160 24.82 -20.22 -5.52
N THR A 161 25.10 -20.85 -4.38
CA THR A 161 26.47 -21.00 -3.90
C THR A 161 27.18 -22.10 -4.67
N VAL A 162 28.20 -21.73 -5.45
CA VAL A 162 29.02 -22.69 -6.22
C VAL A 162 30.32 -23.07 -5.50
N PRO A 163 30.94 -24.22 -5.85
CA PRO A 163 32.24 -24.61 -5.32
C PRO A 163 33.32 -23.54 -5.55
N ARG A 164 34.34 -23.53 -4.67
CA ARG A 164 35.44 -22.56 -4.74
C ARG A 164 36.17 -22.66 -6.09
N GLY A 165 36.30 -21.52 -6.77
CA GLY A 165 36.97 -21.43 -8.07
C GLY A 165 36.04 -21.60 -9.27
N GLU A 166 34.74 -21.84 -9.04
CA GLU A 166 33.72 -21.88 -10.09
C GLU A 166 32.89 -20.59 -10.13
N THR A 167 32.30 -20.33 -11.30
CA THR A 167 31.18 -19.39 -11.46
C THR A 167 29.88 -20.17 -11.61
N ASP A 168 28.74 -19.52 -11.41
CA ASP A 168 27.42 -20.11 -11.69
C ASP A 168 27.33 -20.67 -13.12
N TYR A 169 27.90 -19.97 -14.10
CA TYR A 169 28.01 -20.43 -15.47
C TYR A 169 28.91 -21.67 -15.62
N SER A 170 30.11 -21.69 -15.02
CA SER A 170 31.01 -22.84 -15.15
C SER A 170 30.40 -24.09 -14.51
N TYR A 171 29.78 -23.92 -13.35
CA TYR A 171 29.14 -24.99 -12.60
C TYR A 171 27.91 -25.52 -13.33
N LEU A 172 27.03 -24.63 -13.80
CA LEU A 172 25.88 -25.01 -14.62
C LEU A 172 26.32 -25.70 -15.91
N SER A 173 27.36 -25.19 -16.60
CA SER A 173 27.86 -25.79 -17.83
C SER A 173 28.37 -27.21 -17.58
N ARG A 174 29.16 -27.42 -16.52
CA ARG A 174 29.66 -28.74 -16.14
C ARG A 174 28.51 -29.71 -15.86
N LEU A 175 27.57 -29.32 -14.99
CA LEU A 175 26.38 -30.14 -14.68
C LEU A 175 25.55 -30.46 -15.92
N THR A 176 25.42 -29.50 -16.85
CA THR A 176 24.68 -29.68 -18.10
C THR A 176 25.32 -30.72 -19.01
N PHE A 177 26.64 -30.66 -19.21
CA PHE A 177 27.35 -31.64 -20.03
C PHE A 177 27.39 -33.03 -19.37
N ASP A 178 27.62 -33.09 -18.05
CA ASP A 178 27.57 -34.34 -17.28
C ASP A 178 26.18 -34.99 -17.34
N GLY A 179 25.12 -34.19 -17.23
CA GLY A 179 23.73 -34.62 -17.38
C GLY A 179 23.41 -35.12 -18.79
N ALA A 180 23.88 -34.40 -19.82
CA ALA A 180 23.67 -34.80 -21.21
C ALA A 180 24.36 -36.12 -21.56
N LEU A 181 25.59 -36.35 -21.07
CA LEU A 181 26.29 -37.62 -21.27
C LEU A 181 25.54 -38.78 -20.62
N ARG A 182 25.04 -38.60 -19.39
CA ARG A 182 24.21 -39.61 -18.70
C ARG A 182 22.91 -39.93 -19.44
N LYS A 183 22.25 -38.91 -20.01
CA LYS A 183 20.96 -39.06 -20.70
C LYS A 183 21.07 -39.66 -22.10
N TYR A 184 22.08 -39.24 -22.86
CA TYR A 184 22.20 -39.60 -24.28
C TYR A 184 23.29 -40.63 -24.58
N GLY A 185 24.16 -40.95 -23.61
CA GLY A 185 25.28 -41.88 -23.76
C GLY A 185 26.47 -41.33 -24.56
N ALA A 186 26.23 -40.47 -25.54
CA ALA A 186 27.26 -39.79 -26.32
C ALA A 186 26.87 -38.36 -26.72
N LEU A 187 27.86 -37.46 -26.74
CA LEU A 187 27.68 -36.06 -27.14
C LEU A 187 27.94 -35.89 -28.63
N THR A 188 26.92 -36.15 -29.45
CA THR A 188 27.00 -35.88 -30.90
C THR A 188 27.20 -34.37 -31.17
N PRO A 189 27.76 -33.97 -32.32
CA PRO A 189 27.95 -32.56 -32.67
C PRO A 189 26.66 -31.73 -32.61
N LYS A 190 25.52 -32.34 -32.97
CA LYS A 190 24.19 -31.70 -32.91
C LYS A 190 23.78 -31.38 -31.46
N ILE A 191 24.00 -32.32 -30.53
CA ILE A 191 23.68 -32.15 -29.10
C ILE A 191 24.58 -31.08 -28.50
N ARG A 192 25.90 -31.18 -28.72
CA ARG A 192 26.88 -30.22 -28.22
C ARG A 192 26.55 -28.79 -28.64
N LYS A 193 26.32 -28.56 -29.94
CA LYS A 193 26.01 -27.23 -30.48
C LYS A 193 24.72 -26.64 -29.88
N ARG A 194 23.73 -27.49 -29.59
CA ARG A 194 22.48 -27.06 -28.95
C ARG A 194 22.71 -26.62 -27.50
N LEU A 195 23.45 -27.40 -26.72
CA LEU A 195 23.75 -27.08 -25.32
C LEU A 195 24.58 -25.80 -25.20
N GLU A 196 25.60 -25.64 -26.05
CA GLU A 196 26.43 -24.43 -26.07
C GLU A 196 25.59 -23.18 -26.36
N PHE A 197 24.65 -23.26 -27.32
CA PHE A 197 23.73 -22.16 -27.64
C PHE A 197 22.78 -21.82 -26.47
N GLU A 198 22.19 -22.83 -25.84
CA GLU A 198 21.28 -22.63 -24.71
C GLU A 198 22.02 -22.08 -23.49
N LEU A 199 23.18 -22.64 -23.14
CA LEU A 199 24.02 -22.16 -22.03
C LEU A 199 24.49 -20.71 -22.24
N ASP A 200 24.90 -20.34 -23.45
CA ASP A 200 25.27 -18.96 -23.75
C ASP A 200 24.08 -18.00 -23.64
N THR A 201 22.89 -18.43 -24.06
CA THR A 201 21.65 -17.66 -23.90
C THR A 201 21.31 -17.46 -22.42
N ILE A 202 21.33 -18.53 -21.62
CA ILE A 202 21.08 -18.49 -20.18
C ILE A 202 22.06 -17.54 -19.48
N ARG A 203 23.35 -17.60 -19.85
CA ARG A 203 24.38 -16.71 -19.32
C ARG A 203 24.11 -15.25 -19.66
N LYS A 204 23.82 -14.93 -20.92
CA LYS A 204 23.53 -13.56 -21.38
C LYS A 204 22.32 -12.94 -20.69
N LEU A 205 21.34 -13.77 -20.37
CA LEU A 205 20.12 -13.33 -19.69
C LEU A 205 20.26 -13.31 -18.15
N GLY A 206 21.38 -13.80 -17.58
CA GLY A 206 21.61 -13.81 -16.14
C GLY A 206 20.84 -14.90 -15.38
N PHE A 207 20.43 -15.99 -16.04
CA PHE A 207 19.59 -17.04 -15.44
C PHE A 207 20.39 -18.24 -14.91
N CYS A 208 21.72 -18.20 -14.90
CA CYS A 208 22.53 -19.35 -14.46
C CYS A 208 22.17 -19.80 -13.04
N SER A 209 22.14 -18.87 -12.09
CA SER A 209 21.77 -19.15 -10.69
C SER A 209 20.33 -19.69 -10.56
N TYR A 210 19.38 -19.22 -11.38
CA TYR A 210 18.01 -19.75 -11.39
C TYR A 210 17.98 -21.24 -11.76
N PHE A 211 18.67 -21.64 -12.82
CA PHE A 211 18.74 -23.06 -13.22
C PHE A 211 19.40 -23.93 -12.14
N LEU A 212 20.41 -23.40 -11.43
CA LEU A 212 21.07 -24.12 -10.35
C LEU A 212 20.18 -24.27 -9.11
N VAL A 213 19.45 -23.23 -8.72
CA VAL A 213 18.47 -23.31 -7.63
C VAL A 213 17.40 -24.34 -7.95
N VAL A 214 16.83 -24.32 -9.16
CA VAL A 214 15.81 -25.29 -9.56
C VAL A 214 16.36 -26.72 -9.63
N TRP A 215 17.63 -26.89 -9.98
CA TRP A 215 18.29 -28.20 -10.02
C TRP A 215 18.54 -28.79 -8.62
N ASP A 216 18.73 -27.95 -7.61
CA ASP A 216 19.01 -28.36 -6.22
C ASP A 216 17.75 -28.71 -5.41
N ILE A 217 16.58 -28.23 -5.86
CA ILE A 217 15.25 -28.59 -5.32
C ILE A 217 14.86 -30.00 -5.77
#